data_AF-A0AAV4F4L2-F1
#
_entry.id   AF-A0AAV4F4L2-F1
#
_cell.length_a   1.000
_cell.length_b   1.000
_cell.length_c   1.000
_cell.angle_alpha   90.00
_cell.angle_beta   90.00
_cell.angle_gamma   90.00
#
_symmetry.space_group_name_H-M   'P 1'
#
loop_
_entity.id
_entity.type
_entity.pdbx_description
1 polymer ?
#
loop_
_entity_poly.entity_id
_entity_poly.type
_entity_poly.pdbx_seq_one_letter_code
_entity_poly.pdbx_strand_id
1 'polypeptide(L)' 'MKTRKFALKLEIPKSMVHEIVHDTLGYQKVSARWVPKMLTEDHKLQRVEISQRLLLRCQQDNGDEDMTHIGVGPAEDF' A
#
# COMPACT_ATOMS: atom_id res chain seq x y z
N MET A 1 -3.55 7.50 2.31
CA MET A 1 -3.90 8.92 1.98
C MET A 1 -5.42 9.05 1.84
N LYS A 2 -6.08 10.01 2.51
CA LYS A 2 -7.56 10.12 2.53
C LYS A 2 -8.05 11.34 1.72
N THR A 3 -8.58 11.10 0.51
CA THR A 3 -9.00 12.18 -0.41
C THR A 3 -10.09 13.09 0.14
N ARG A 4 -11.01 12.56 0.97
CA ARG A 4 -12.02 13.35 1.67
C ARG A 4 -11.42 14.42 2.59
N LYS A 5 -10.34 14.09 3.31
CA LYS A 5 -9.67 15.02 4.22
C LYS A 5 -9.08 16.21 3.47
N PHE A 6 -8.51 15.96 2.29
CA PHE A 6 -7.98 17.02 1.42
C PHE A 6 -9.08 17.87 0.80
N ALA A 7 -10.17 17.25 0.32
CA ALA A 7 -11.31 17.98 -0.23
C ALA A 7 -11.89 18.97 0.80
N LEU A 8 -12.04 18.55 2.05
CA LEU A 8 -12.50 19.40 3.14
C LEU A 8 -11.49 20.49 3.51
N LYS A 9 -10.21 20.16 3.63
CA LYS A 9 -9.17 21.11 4.04
C LYS A 9 -8.89 22.19 3.00
N LEU A 10 -9.00 21.84 1.72
CA LEU A 10 -8.71 22.72 0.59
C LEU A 10 -9.97 23.33 -0.02
N GLU A 11 -11.15 22.98 0.50
CA GLU A 11 -12.46 23.41 0.00
C GLU A 11 -12.67 23.20 -1.51
N ILE A 12 -12.04 22.15 -2.07
CA ILE A 12 -12.16 21.78 -3.47
C ILE A 12 -12.98 20.49 -3.64
N PRO A 13 -13.63 20.31 -4.81
CA PRO A 13 -14.32 19.08 -5.12
C PRO A 13 -13.42 17.85 -4.98
N LYS A 14 -14.01 16.75 -4.48
CA LYS A 14 -13.31 15.47 -4.35
C LYS A 14 -12.77 14.95 -5.69
N SER A 15 -13.42 15.28 -6.80
CA SER A 15 -12.95 14.96 -8.16
C SER A 15 -11.63 15.65 -8.49
N MET A 16 -11.45 16.92 -8.13
CA MET A 16 -10.19 17.64 -8.34
C MET A 16 -9.06 17.07 -7.49
N VAL A 17 -9.35 16.70 -6.22
CA VAL A 17 -8.35 16.01 -5.38
C VAL A 17 -7.92 14.69 -6.03
N HIS A 18 -8.87 13.95 -6.61
CA HIS A 18 -8.57 12.70 -7.31
C HIS A 18 -7.66 12.95 -8.52
N GLU A 19 -7.98 13.93 -9.36
CA GLU A 19 -7.19 14.29 -10.54
C GLU A 19 -5.76 14.71 -10.18
N ILE A 20 -5.59 15.59 -9.19
CA ILE A 20 -4.27 16.02 -8.74
C ILE A 20 -3.45 14.82 -8.26
N VAL A 21 -4.04 13.96 -7.45
CA VAL A 21 -3.34 12.79 -6.89
C VAL A 21 -2.99 11.78 -7.98
N HIS A 22 -3.92 11.50 -8.88
CA HIS A 22 -3.76 10.45 -9.88
C HIS A 22 -2.92 10.91 -11.07
N ASP A 23 -3.28 12.05 -11.65
CA ASP A 23 -2.73 12.53 -12.91
C ASP A 23 -1.52 13.42 -12.70
N THR A 24 -1.53 14.31 -11.68
CA THR A 24 -0.40 15.21 -11.43
C THR A 24 0.70 14.55 -10.58
N LEU A 25 0.33 13.92 -9.47
CA LEU A 25 1.30 13.28 -8.56
C LEU A 25 1.63 11.84 -8.96
N GLY A 26 0.89 11.25 -9.91
CA GLY A 26 1.16 9.90 -10.39
C GLY A 26 0.91 8.82 -9.34
N TYR A 27 -0.09 8.97 -8.46
CA TYR A 27 -0.49 7.92 -7.51
C TYR A 27 -1.63 7.09 -8.07
N GLN A 28 -1.63 5.80 -7.79
CA GLN A 28 -2.71 4.90 -8.15
C GLN A 28 -3.42 4.40 -6.90
N LYS A 29 -4.74 4.26 -6.99
CA LYS A 29 -5.51 3.64 -5.91
C LYS A 29 -5.45 2.11 -6.05
N VAL A 30 -4.96 1.44 -5.03
CA VAL A 30 -4.91 -0.02 -4.92
C VAL A 30 -5.62 -0.42 -3.63
N SER A 31 -6.73 -1.14 -3.77
CA SER A 31 -7.67 -1.42 -2.66
C SER A 31 -8.13 -0.10 -1.99
N ALA A 32 -7.94 0.06 -0.68
CA ALA A 32 -8.26 1.28 0.07
C ALA A 32 -7.11 2.31 0.11
N ARG A 33 -5.91 1.97 -0.38
CA ARG A 33 -4.70 2.81 -0.30
C ARG A 33 -4.39 3.53 -1.61
N TRP A 34 -3.74 4.68 -1.49
CA TRP A 34 -3.06 5.34 -2.61
C TRP A 34 -1.57 5.00 -2.55
N VAL A 35 -1.03 4.49 -3.65
CA VAL A 35 0.37 4.09 -3.78
C VAL A 35 1.02 4.86 -4.93
N PRO A 36 2.29 5.27 -4.83
CA PRO A 36 3.01 5.84 -5.97
C PRO A 36 3.00 4.85 -7.13
N LYS A 37 2.69 5.33 -8.35
CA LYS A 37 2.68 4.49 -9.56
C LYS A 37 4.10 4.07 -9.96
N MET A 38 5.08 4.91 -9.66
CA MET A 38 6.50 4.65 -9.91
C MET A 38 7.16 4.12 -8.65
N LEU A 39 7.59 2.85 -8.70
CA LEU A 39 8.51 2.30 -7.71
C LEU A 39 9.93 2.58 -8.15
N THR A 40 10.74 3.16 -7.27
CA THR A 40 12.19 3.26 -7.48
C THR A 40 12.81 1.86 -7.53
N GLU A 41 14.01 1.73 -8.09
CA GLU A 41 14.71 0.43 -8.11
C GLU A 41 14.92 -0.11 -6.69
N ASP A 42 15.23 0.76 -5.72
CA ASP A 42 15.33 0.39 -4.30
C ASP A 42 14.01 -0.19 -3.76
N HIS A 43 12.87 0.43 -4.06
CA HIS A 43 11.57 -0.11 -3.64
C HIS A 43 11.27 -1.48 -4.27
N LYS A 44 11.70 -1.71 -5.52
CA LYS A 44 11.54 -3.02 -6.17
C LYS A 44 12.43 -4.06 -5.51
N LEU A 45 13.69 -3.72 -5.25
CA LEU A 45 14.64 -4.61 -4.60
C LEU A 45 14.16 -5.01 -3.21
N GLN A 46 13.75 -4.03 -2.38
CA GLN A 46 13.20 -4.29 -1.05
C GLN A 46 11.96 -5.19 -1.10
N ARG A 47 11.07 -4.99 -2.08
CA ARG A 47 9.90 -5.87 -2.25
C ARG A 47 10.31 -7.29 -2.55
N VAL A 48 11.25 -7.49 -3.48
CA VAL A 48 11.74 -8.83 -3.83
C VAL A 48 12.41 -9.49 -2.64
N GLU A 49 13.29 -8.77 -1.92
CA GLU A 49 13.98 -9.27 -0.74
C GLU A 49 12.99 -9.71 0.36
N ILE A 50 12.02 -8.86 0.68
CA ILE A 50 10.99 -9.17 1.68
C ILE A 50 10.17 -10.39 1.23
N SER A 51 9.73 -10.42 -0.03
CA SER A 51 8.97 -11.56 -0.57
C SER A 51 9.78 -12.85 -0.51
N GLN A 52 11.05 -12.86 -0.90
CA GLN A 52 11.92 -14.03 -0.82
C GLN A 52 12.10 -14.51 0.62
N ARG A 53 12.35 -13.59 1.55
CA ARG A 53 12.48 -13.91 2.98
C ARG A 53 11.20 -14.55 3.54
N LEU A 54 10.04 -13.99 3.19
CA LEU A 54 8.74 -14.52 3.64
C LEU A 54 8.43 -15.88 3.01
N LEU A 55 8.76 -16.08 1.73
CA LEU A 55 8.61 -17.37 1.06
C LEU A 55 9.49 -18.43 1.71
N LEU A 56 10.76 -18.11 2.00
CA LEU A 56 11.67 -19.03 2.68
C LEU A 56 11.13 -19.43 4.05
N ARG A 57 10.62 -18.48 4.83
CA ARG A 57 9.98 -18.76 6.11
C ARG A 57 8.79 -19.70 5.94
N CYS A 58 7.89 -19.42 5.00
CA CYS A 58 6.73 -20.25 4.72
C CYS A 58 7.10 -21.68 4.27
N GLN A 59 8.23 -21.86 3.59
CA GLN A 59 8.72 -23.17 3.16
C GLN A 59 9.39 -23.95 4.30
N GLN A 60 9.95 -23.26 5.29
CA GLN A 60 10.54 -23.87 6.49
C GLN A 60 9.47 -24.23 7.52
N ASP A 61 8.39 -23.45 7.58
CA ASP A 61 7.20 -23.72 8.38
C ASP A 61 6.37 -24.84 7.70
N ASN A 62 6.79 -26.10 7.95
CA ASN A 62 6.36 -27.31 7.24
C ASN A 62 4.95 -27.83 7.61
N GLY A 63 3.98 -26.96 7.84
CA GLY A 63 2.61 -27.35 8.23
C GLY A 63 1.67 -26.15 8.34
N ASP A 64 0.43 -26.35 7.90
CA ASP A 64 -0.71 -25.42 7.83
C ASP A 64 -1.12 -24.70 9.15
N GLU A 65 -0.25 -24.58 10.15
CA GLU A 65 -0.59 -24.04 11.48
C GLU A 65 -0.13 -22.58 11.76
N ASP A 66 0.86 -22.02 11.05
CA ASP A 66 1.44 -20.69 11.40
C ASP A 66 0.92 -19.49 10.56
N MET A 67 -0.20 -19.62 9.84
CA MET A 67 -0.90 -18.43 9.31
C MET A 67 -1.83 -17.78 10.35
N THR A 68 -2.05 -18.42 11.50
CA THR A 68 -2.95 -17.96 12.56
C THR A 68 -2.41 -16.78 13.38
N HIS A 69 -1.11 -16.47 13.28
CA HIS A 69 -0.46 -15.34 13.95
C HIS A 69 -0.15 -14.15 13.02
N ILE A 70 -0.51 -14.22 11.73
CA ILE A 70 -0.42 -13.06 10.83
C ILE A 70 -1.57 -12.10 11.16
N GLY A 71 -1.45 -11.43 12.30
CA GLY A 71 -2.22 -10.24 12.59
C GLY A 71 -1.81 -9.16 11.58
N VAL A 72 -2.61 -8.97 10.53
CA VAL A 72 -2.55 -7.74 9.76
C VAL A 72 -2.82 -6.62 10.77
N GLY A 73 -1.79 -5.82 11.06
CA GLY A 73 -1.88 -4.71 12.02
C GLY A 73 -3.10 -3.83 11.73
N PRO A 74 -3.64 -3.15 12.77
CA PRO A 74 -4.92 -2.45 12.66
C PRO A 74 -4.96 -1.56 11.42
N ALA A 75 -6.10 -1.60 10.72
CA ALA A 75 -6.33 -0.94 9.43
C ALA A 75 -6.21 0.59 9.44
N GLU A 76 -5.77 1.18 10.56
CA GLU A 76 -5.61 2.62 10.77
C GLU A 76 -4.42 3.21 10.00
N ASP A 77 -3.47 2.36 9.58
CA ASP A 77 -2.35 2.76 8.74
C ASP A 77 -2.64 2.71 7.22
N PHE A 78 -3.88 2.42 6.78
CA PHE A 78 -4.27 2.40 5.35
C PHE A 78 -4.99 3.69 4.89
#